data_AF-A0A1V1NSD0-F1
#
_entry.id   AF-A0A1V1NSD0-F1
#
_cell.length_a   1.000
_cell.length_b   1.000
_cell.length_c   1.000
_cell.angle_alpha   90.00
_cell.angle_beta   90.00
_cell.angle_gamma   90.00
#
_symmetry.space_group_name_H-M   'P 1'
#
loop_
_entity.id
_entity.type
_entity.pdbx_description
1 polymer ?
#
loop_
_entity_poly.entity_id
_entity_poly.type
_entity_poly.pdbx_seq_one_letter_code
_entity_poly.pdbx_strand_id
1 'polypeptide(L)'
;MVITLDGLGHDFGKQCFGAVFKGEDNHLKRLKTCWSSGNSLGLFYGMVTEALGWRISDGEGKTMGLSAYGNADVLYNELVHYAPHVEGSDLVGGYDFNVKSDLINYRHSISEPAIAHLSKLAKQAGREQLAAAAQKLLEDIVIKWVDSLLRQYTEIKIFVLVVE
;
A
#
# COMPACT_ATOMS: atom_id res chain seq x y z
N MET A 1 -10.21 5.69 -16.86
CA MET A 1 -9.24 6.07 -15.83
C MET A 1 -8.31 4.91 -15.60
N VAL A 2 -7.02 5.20 -15.57
CA VAL A 2 -5.98 4.24 -15.24
C VAL A 2 -5.33 4.74 -13.95
N ILE A 3 -5.17 3.85 -12.98
CA ILE A 3 -4.50 4.11 -11.72
C ILE A 3 -3.31 3.16 -11.62
N THR A 4 -2.16 3.72 -11.26
CA THR A 4 -1.00 2.95 -10.82
C THR A 4 -0.81 3.16 -9.33
N LEU A 5 -0.61 2.07 -8.59
CA LEU A 5 -0.23 2.05 -7.18
C LEU A 5 0.97 1.11 -7.02
N ASP A 6 2.03 1.62 -6.44
CA ASP A 6 3.33 0.97 -6.26
C ASP A 6 3.78 1.18 -4.81
N GLY A 7 4.80 0.46 -4.37
CA GLY A 7 5.56 0.78 -3.17
C GLY A 7 6.34 2.09 -3.34
N LEU A 8 7.14 2.20 -4.40
CA LEU A 8 8.09 3.31 -4.58
C LEU A 8 8.40 3.59 -6.05
N GLY A 9 8.39 4.86 -6.43
CA GLY A 9 8.79 5.34 -7.73
C GLY A 9 9.38 6.75 -7.66
N HIS A 10 9.84 7.24 -8.81
CA HIS A 10 10.35 8.60 -8.95
C HIS A 10 9.74 9.27 -10.18
N ASP A 11 9.33 10.53 -10.03
CA ASP A 11 8.83 11.37 -11.10
C ASP A 11 9.45 12.77 -10.95
N PHE A 12 10.09 13.26 -12.02
CA PHE A 12 10.85 14.53 -12.01
C PHE A 12 11.81 14.68 -10.81
N GLY A 13 12.47 13.59 -10.40
CA GLY A 13 13.43 13.58 -9.29
C GLY A 13 12.80 13.64 -7.89
N LYS A 14 11.48 13.49 -7.77
CA LYS A 14 10.75 13.41 -6.49
C LYS A 14 10.12 12.04 -6.31
N GLN A 15 10.06 11.57 -5.08
CA GLN A 15 9.46 10.28 -4.75
C GLN A 15 7.94 10.32 -4.93
N CYS A 16 7.41 9.29 -5.58
CA CYS A 16 5.99 9.05 -5.75
C CYS A 16 5.71 7.56 -5.56
N PHE A 17 4.45 7.18 -5.41
CA PHE A 17 4.05 5.77 -5.33
C PHE A 17 2.94 5.42 -6.31
N GLY A 18 2.52 6.35 -7.17
CA GLY A 18 1.42 6.11 -8.07
C GLY A 18 1.01 7.33 -8.86
N ALA A 19 0.11 7.14 -9.80
CA ALA A 19 -0.46 8.21 -10.60
C ALA A 19 -1.85 7.83 -11.12
N VAL A 20 -2.64 8.86 -11.42
CA VAL A 20 -3.97 8.73 -12.03
C VAL A 20 -3.91 9.33 -13.42
N PHE A 21 -4.45 8.60 -14.40
CA PHE A 21 -4.46 8.98 -15.80
C PHE A 21 -5.87 8.92 -16.40
N LYS A 22 -6.17 9.85 -17.30
CA LYS A 22 -7.27 9.75 -18.25
C LYS A 22 -6.74 9.04 -19.49
N GLY A 23 -7.33 7.88 -19.81
CA GLY A 23 -7.12 7.21 -21.09
C GLY A 23 -8.19 7.70 -22.07
N GLU A 24 -7.76 8.21 -23.22
CA GLU A 24 -8.64 8.72 -24.29
C GLU A 24 -7.89 8.62 -25.62
N ASP A 25 -8.54 8.09 -26.66
CA ASP A 25 -7.99 7.97 -28.01
C ASP A 25 -6.58 7.33 -28.09
N ASN A 26 -6.37 6.23 -27.36
CA ASN A 26 -5.07 5.54 -27.22
C ASN A 26 -3.94 6.38 -26.59
N HIS A 27 -4.28 7.47 -25.91
CA HIS A 27 -3.34 8.28 -25.15
C HIS A 27 -3.65 8.24 -23.66
N LEU A 28 -2.60 8.29 -22.83
CA LEU A 28 -2.70 8.48 -21.39
C LEU A 28 -2.33 9.91 -21.03
N LYS A 29 -3.29 10.69 -20.54
CA LYS A 29 -3.06 12.02 -19.95
C LYS A 29 -3.00 11.89 -18.44
N ARG A 30 -1.85 12.21 -17.83
CA ARG A 30 -1.71 12.23 -16.37
C ARG A 30 -2.60 13.31 -15.77
N LEU A 31 -3.42 12.94 -14.79
CA LEU A 31 -4.31 13.82 -14.02
C LEU A 31 -3.70 14.15 -12.66
N LYS A 32 -3.04 13.16 -12.03
CA LYS A 32 -2.48 13.28 -10.69
C LYS A 32 -1.22 12.42 -10.56
N THR A 33 -0.24 12.91 -9.82
CA THR A 33 0.84 12.09 -9.25
C THR A 33 0.61 11.95 -7.76
N CYS A 34 0.75 10.74 -7.22
CA CYS A 34 0.66 10.46 -5.80
C CYS A 34 2.06 10.56 -5.20
N TRP A 35 2.38 11.74 -4.67
CA TRP A 35 3.68 12.02 -4.07
C TRP A 35 3.83 11.28 -2.74
N SER A 36 5.05 10.80 -2.46
CA SER A 36 5.37 10.04 -1.25
C SER A 36 6.51 10.70 -0.50
N SER A 37 6.52 10.53 0.83
CA SER A 37 7.73 10.71 1.62
C SER A 37 8.18 9.42 2.30
N GLY A 38 7.78 8.24 1.82
CA GLY A 38 8.08 6.94 2.45
C GLY A 38 6.86 6.22 3.06
N ASN A 39 5.67 6.75 2.80
CA ASN A 39 4.40 6.35 3.41
C ASN A 39 3.38 5.92 2.34
N SER A 40 3.70 4.92 1.52
CA SER A 40 2.77 4.42 0.50
C SER A 40 2.02 3.17 0.97
N LEU A 41 0.91 2.85 0.29
CA LEU A 41 0.17 1.60 0.54
C LEU A 41 0.99 0.35 0.20
N GLY A 42 1.79 0.41 -0.88
CA GLY A 42 2.68 -0.68 -1.25
C GLY A 42 3.77 -0.92 -0.19
N LEU A 43 4.35 0.16 0.36
CA LEU A 43 5.31 0.03 1.47
C LEU A 43 4.67 -0.50 2.74
N PHE A 44 3.49 0.00 3.12
CA PHE A 44 2.74 -0.56 4.25
C PHE A 44 2.55 -2.07 4.11
N TYR A 45 2.08 -2.53 2.95
CA TYR A 45 1.81 -3.93 2.71
C TYR A 45 3.10 -4.78 2.64
N GLY A 46 4.16 -4.22 2.05
CA GLY A 46 5.50 -4.83 2.01
C GLY A 46 6.11 -4.99 3.41
N MET A 47 5.91 -4.03 4.31
CA MET A 47 6.43 -4.09 5.68
C MET A 47 5.67 -5.10 6.55
N VAL A 48 4.36 -5.24 6.34
CA VAL A 48 3.59 -6.35 6.92
C VAL A 48 4.10 -7.70 6.39
N THR A 49 4.34 -7.79 5.08
CA THR A 49 4.91 -8.99 4.44
C THR A 49 6.25 -9.38 5.05
N GLU A 50 7.10 -8.38 5.32
CA GLU A 50 8.37 -8.61 5.98
C GLU A 50 8.23 -9.05 7.44
N ALA A 51 7.32 -8.42 8.19
CA ALA A 51 7.00 -8.79 9.56
C ALA A 51 6.44 -10.23 9.69
N LEU A 52 5.81 -10.74 8.63
CA LEU A 52 5.35 -12.12 8.52
C LEU A 52 6.47 -13.11 8.15
N GLY A 53 7.68 -12.62 7.90
CA GLY A 53 8.88 -13.40 7.61
C GLY A 53 9.12 -13.67 6.12
N TRP A 54 8.44 -12.95 5.22
CA TRP A 54 8.69 -13.03 3.78
C TRP A 54 9.50 -11.83 3.28
N ARG A 55 10.00 -11.91 2.06
CA ARG A 55 10.78 -10.82 1.47
C ARG A 55 9.81 -9.80 0.87
N ILE A 56 10.05 -8.51 1.09
CA ILE A 56 9.36 -7.43 0.38
C ILE A 56 9.63 -7.51 -1.13
N SER A 57 8.65 -7.13 -1.95
CA SER A 57 8.65 -7.22 -3.42
C SER A 57 8.73 -8.66 -3.98
N ASP A 58 8.27 -9.65 -3.21
CA ASP A 58 8.22 -11.08 -3.58
C ASP A 58 7.18 -11.85 -2.75
N GLY A 59 7.06 -11.49 -1.47
CA GLY A 59 6.24 -12.18 -0.48
C GLY A 59 4.78 -11.74 -0.42
N GLU A 60 4.41 -10.63 -1.06
CA GLU A 60 3.12 -9.97 -0.91
C GLU A 60 1.96 -10.90 -1.29
N GLY A 61 2.15 -11.72 -2.33
CA GLY A 61 1.17 -12.74 -2.71
C GLY A 61 0.93 -13.81 -1.62
N LYS A 62 1.93 -14.11 -0.79
CA LYS A 62 1.80 -15.02 0.35
C LYS A 62 1.06 -14.36 1.51
N THR A 63 1.30 -13.06 1.74
CA THR A 63 0.53 -12.24 2.68
C THR A 63 -0.95 -12.23 2.29
N MET A 64 -1.23 -11.93 1.02
CA MET A 64 -2.60 -11.97 0.49
C MET A 64 -3.22 -13.36 0.63
N GLY A 65 -2.50 -14.43 0.28
CA GLY A 65 -2.99 -15.80 0.44
C GLY A 65 -3.27 -16.20 1.90
N LEU A 66 -2.42 -15.77 2.83
CA LEU A 66 -2.59 -16.02 4.26
C LEU A 66 -3.77 -15.23 4.86
N SER A 67 -4.09 -14.06 4.30
CA SER A 67 -5.16 -13.18 4.79
C SER A 67 -6.53 -13.87 4.84
N ALA A 68 -6.80 -14.81 3.92
CA ALA A 68 -8.05 -15.56 3.87
C ALA A 68 -8.31 -16.48 5.09
N TYR A 69 -7.29 -16.72 5.92
CA TYR A 69 -7.37 -17.60 7.08
C TYR A 69 -7.51 -16.84 8.41
N GLY A 70 -7.49 -15.50 8.39
CA GLY A 70 -7.58 -14.67 9.59
C GLY A 70 -8.91 -13.94 9.73
N ASN A 71 -9.07 -13.28 10.88
CA ASN A 71 -10.11 -12.32 11.16
C ASN A 71 -9.49 -10.91 11.19
N ALA A 72 -9.86 -10.08 10.21
CA ALA A 72 -9.31 -8.75 10.05
C ALA A 72 -9.59 -7.84 11.27
N ASP A 73 -10.72 -8.03 11.96
CA ASP A 73 -11.14 -7.17 13.07
C ASP A 73 -10.19 -7.23 14.29
N VAL A 74 -9.35 -8.27 14.38
CA VAL A 74 -8.46 -8.51 15.53
C VAL A 74 -7.33 -7.47 15.62
N LEU A 75 -6.82 -7.00 14.48
CA LEU A 75 -5.69 -6.08 14.41
C LEU A 75 -5.96 -4.85 13.53
N TYR A 76 -7.18 -4.67 13.01
CA TYR A 76 -7.50 -3.59 12.07
C TYR A 76 -7.12 -2.21 12.62
N ASN A 77 -7.57 -1.91 13.84
CA ASN A 77 -7.37 -0.60 14.47
C ASN A 77 -5.92 -0.35 14.85
N GLU A 78 -5.15 -1.41 15.10
CA GLU A 78 -3.74 -1.40 15.41
C GLU A 78 -2.88 -1.17 14.16
N LEU A 79 -3.45 -1.35 12.96
CA LEU A 79 -2.74 -1.12 11.71
C LEU A 79 -2.99 0.24 11.06
N VAL A 80 -4.06 0.94 11.45
CA VAL A 80 -4.48 2.20 10.78
C VAL A 80 -3.40 3.27 10.76
N HIS A 81 -2.52 3.33 11.77
CA HIS A 81 -1.45 4.34 11.82
C HIS A 81 -0.25 4.02 10.92
N TYR A 82 -0.15 2.80 10.38
CA TYR A 82 0.89 2.43 9.43
C TYR A 82 0.52 2.76 7.99
N ALA A 83 -0.76 2.67 7.63
CA ALA A 83 -1.24 2.92 6.29
C ALA A 83 -1.63 4.39 6.08
N PRO A 84 -1.49 4.94 4.86
CA PRO A 84 -2.07 6.23 4.51
C PRO A 84 -3.60 6.22 4.62
N HIS A 85 -4.21 7.38 4.81
CA HIS A 85 -5.66 7.57 4.79
C HIS A 85 -6.10 8.51 3.67
N VAL A 86 -7.37 8.43 3.30
CA VAL A 86 -7.96 9.25 2.23
C VAL A 86 -8.38 10.62 2.76
N GLU A 87 -7.83 11.69 2.16
CA GLU A 87 -8.27 13.08 2.34
C GLU A 87 -8.60 13.70 0.98
N GLY A 88 -9.88 14.02 0.74
CA GLY A 88 -10.32 14.44 -0.59
C GLY A 88 -10.05 13.33 -1.61
N SER A 89 -9.16 13.60 -2.58
CA SER A 89 -8.68 12.60 -3.55
C SER A 89 -7.20 12.26 -3.40
N ASP A 90 -6.63 12.57 -2.24
CA ASP A 90 -5.25 12.28 -1.87
C ASP A 90 -5.18 11.13 -0.87
N LEU A 91 -4.07 10.41 -0.92
CA LEU A 91 -3.64 9.49 0.12
C LEU A 91 -2.54 10.19 0.91
N VAL A 92 -2.75 10.35 2.21
CA VAL A 92 -1.90 11.16 3.09
C VAL A 92 -1.64 10.43 4.40
N GLY A 93 -0.61 10.86 5.15
CA GLY A 93 -0.29 10.28 6.45
C GLY A 93 0.27 8.85 6.35
N GLY A 94 0.07 8.03 7.38
CA GLY A 94 0.72 6.73 7.52
C GLY A 94 2.13 6.82 8.08
N TYR A 95 2.76 5.66 8.26
CA TYR A 95 4.10 5.57 8.81
C TYR A 95 5.13 5.85 7.70
N ASP A 96 6.06 6.75 7.98
CA ASP A 96 7.20 7.03 7.11
C ASP A 96 8.25 5.92 7.29
N PHE A 97 8.19 4.92 6.42
CA PHE A 97 9.14 3.83 6.44
C PHE A 97 10.48 4.33 5.89
N ASN A 98 11.55 4.18 6.67
CA ASN A 98 12.88 4.56 6.24
C ASN A 98 13.43 3.51 5.26
N VAL A 99 12.94 3.59 4.02
CA VAL A 99 13.37 2.76 2.93
C VAL A 99 14.74 3.23 2.47
N LYS A 100 15.79 2.67 3.06
CA LYS A 100 17.12 2.80 2.48
C LYS A 100 17.09 2.17 1.08
N SER A 101 17.74 2.82 0.13
CA SER A 101 17.84 2.40 -1.29
C SER A 101 18.28 0.96 -1.53
N ASP A 102 18.76 0.28 -0.49
CA ASP A 102 19.31 -1.07 -0.54
C ASP A 102 18.27 -2.18 -0.25
N LEU A 103 16.98 -1.85 -0.07
CA LEU A 103 15.90 -2.83 0.13
C LEU A 103 15.83 -3.92 -0.94
N ILE A 104 16.23 -3.59 -2.18
CA ILE A 104 16.24 -4.56 -3.29
C ILE A 104 17.25 -5.70 -3.02
N ASN A 105 18.29 -5.47 -2.20
CA ASN A 105 19.38 -6.43 -1.98
C ASN A 105 19.42 -7.04 -0.58
N TYR A 106 18.80 -6.44 0.44
CA TYR A 106 18.83 -7.00 1.79
C TYR A 106 17.60 -7.87 2.08
N ARG A 107 17.87 -9.10 2.54
CA ARG A 107 16.83 -10.08 2.85
C ARG A 107 15.89 -9.67 3.98
N HIS A 108 16.24 -8.67 4.78
CA HIS A 108 15.34 -8.12 5.78
C HIS A 108 15.77 -6.70 6.18
N SER A 109 14.88 -5.73 6.08
CA SER A 109 14.95 -4.43 6.74
C SER A 109 14.68 -4.52 8.26
N ILE A 110 15.23 -5.54 8.94
CA ILE A 110 15.05 -5.81 10.40
C ILE A 110 15.32 -4.58 11.28
N SER A 111 16.06 -3.59 10.79
CA SER A 111 16.33 -2.35 11.53
C SER A 111 15.14 -1.37 11.63
N GLU A 112 14.04 -1.59 10.91
CA GLU A 112 12.86 -0.72 10.95
C GLU A 112 12.00 -1.05 12.20
N PRO A 113 11.87 -0.13 13.20
CA PRO A 113 11.11 -0.40 14.42
C PRO A 113 9.66 -0.83 14.17
N ALA A 114 9.04 -0.35 13.09
CA ALA A 114 7.71 -0.79 12.69
C ALA A 114 7.64 -2.30 12.40
N ILE A 115 8.63 -2.86 11.71
CA ILE A 115 8.67 -4.30 11.39
C ILE A 115 8.79 -5.13 12.67
N ALA A 116 9.61 -4.70 13.63
CA ALA A 116 9.74 -5.38 14.92
C ALA A 116 8.41 -5.37 15.70
N HIS A 117 7.69 -4.24 15.68
CA HIS A 117 6.38 -4.12 16.31
C HIS A 117 5.33 -5.01 15.63
N LEU A 118 5.21 -4.95 14.30
CA LEU A 118 4.31 -5.80 13.52
C LEU A 118 4.60 -7.29 13.73
N SER A 119 5.89 -7.68 13.78
CA SER A 119 6.30 -9.06 14.06
C SER A 119 5.86 -9.53 15.45
N LYS A 120 5.86 -8.62 16.44
CA LYS A 120 5.34 -8.90 17.78
C LYS A 120 3.83 -9.11 17.76
N LEU A 121 3.09 -8.26 17.05
CA LEU A 121 1.64 -8.42 16.87
C LEU A 121 1.31 -9.77 16.21
N ALA A 122 2.01 -10.14 15.15
CA ALA A 122 1.85 -11.45 14.49
C ALA A 122 2.09 -12.63 15.44
N LYS A 123 3.11 -12.54 16.31
CA LYS A 123 3.40 -13.58 17.31
C LYS A 123 2.34 -13.67 18.40
N GLN A 124 1.72 -12.55 18.77
CA GLN A 124 0.76 -12.48 19.86
C GLN A 124 -0.66 -12.85 19.42
N ALA A 125 -1.11 -12.33 18.28
CA ALA A 125 -2.47 -12.51 17.78
C ALA A 125 -2.60 -13.63 16.75
N GLY A 126 -1.52 -13.97 16.04
CA GLY A 126 -1.54 -14.90 14.91
C GLY A 126 -1.10 -14.21 13.63
N ARG A 127 -0.38 -14.95 12.77
CA ARG A 127 0.16 -14.43 11.51
C ARG A 127 -0.97 -14.12 10.52
N GLU A 128 -1.96 -14.99 10.48
CA GLU A 128 -3.16 -14.86 9.67
C GLU A 128 -4.03 -13.68 10.09
N GLN A 129 -4.08 -13.34 11.39
CA GLN A 129 -4.78 -12.15 11.87
C GLN A 129 -4.14 -10.86 11.34
N LEU A 130 -2.79 -10.80 11.39
CA LEU A 130 -2.05 -9.65 10.86
C LEU A 130 -2.25 -9.52 9.33
N ALA A 131 -2.17 -10.64 8.62
CA ALA A 131 -2.39 -10.66 7.17
C ALA A 131 -3.82 -10.23 6.79
N ALA A 132 -4.84 -10.73 7.51
CA ALA A 132 -6.24 -10.39 7.28
C ALA A 132 -6.52 -8.90 7.53
N ALA A 133 -5.99 -8.36 8.65
CA ALA A 133 -6.14 -6.95 8.98
C ALA A 133 -5.48 -6.05 7.93
N ALA A 134 -4.26 -6.39 7.49
CA ALA A 134 -3.54 -5.61 6.49
C ALA A 134 -4.23 -5.64 5.12
N GLN A 135 -4.71 -6.81 4.68
CA GLN A 135 -5.46 -6.94 3.43
C GLN A 135 -6.74 -6.11 3.46
N LYS A 136 -7.54 -6.24 4.53
CA LYS A 136 -8.78 -5.49 4.67
C LYS A 136 -8.53 -3.98 4.69
N LEU A 137 -7.54 -3.52 5.46
CA LEU A 137 -7.21 -2.10 5.55
C LEU A 137 -6.77 -1.54 4.18
N LEU A 138 -5.92 -2.27 3.45
CA LEU A 138 -5.52 -1.92 2.09
C LEU A 138 -6.75 -1.75 1.17
N GLU A 139 -7.64 -2.74 1.15
CA GLU A 139 -8.85 -2.74 0.31
C GLU A 139 -9.79 -1.58 0.68
N ASP A 140 -10.05 -1.37 1.97
CA ASP A 140 -10.93 -0.31 2.44
C ASP A 140 -10.40 1.08 2.02
N ILE A 141 -9.08 1.31 2.13
CA ILE A 141 -8.44 2.56 1.70
C ILE A 141 -8.49 2.72 0.18
N VAL A 142 -8.14 1.67 -0.59
CA VAL A 142 -8.14 1.73 -2.06
C VAL A 142 -9.55 1.97 -2.59
N ILE A 143 -10.56 1.26 -2.08
CA ILE A 143 -11.96 1.44 -2.49
C ILE A 143 -12.42 2.87 -2.19
N LYS A 144 -12.17 3.37 -0.97
CA LYS A 144 -12.53 4.73 -0.58
C LYS A 144 -11.84 5.78 -1.46
N TRP A 145 -10.56 5.57 -1.78
CA TRP A 145 -9.80 6.47 -2.62
C TRP A 145 -10.29 6.46 -4.06
N VAL A 146 -10.56 5.28 -4.64
CA VAL A 146 -11.13 5.15 -5.98
C VAL A 146 -12.50 5.81 -6.07
N ASP A 147 -13.38 5.64 -5.06
CA ASP A 147 -14.67 6.33 -5.03
C ASP A 147 -14.49 7.86 -5.03
N SER A 148 -13.53 8.37 -4.26
CA SER A 148 -13.22 9.80 -4.26
C SER A 148 -12.75 10.32 -5.62
N LEU A 149 -11.94 9.53 -6.34
CA LEU A 149 -11.45 9.85 -7.68
C LEU A 149 -12.59 9.81 -8.71
N LEU A 150 -13.46 8.81 -8.65
CA LEU A 150 -14.61 8.69 -9.55
C LEU A 150 -15.58 9.88 -9.39
N ARG A 151 -15.77 10.37 -8.15
CA ARG A 151 -16.56 11.59 -7.90
C ARG A 151 -15.91 12.85 -8.45
N GLN A 152 -14.58 12.94 -8.38
CA GLN A 152 -13.84 14.07 -8.91
C GLN A 152 -13.78 14.07 -10.44
N TYR A 153 -13.68 12.89 -11.06
CA TYR A 153 -13.51 12.71 -12.50
C TYR A 153 -14.70 11.93 -13.08
N THR A 154 -15.78 12.64 -13.43
CA THR A 154 -17.12 12.06 -13.70
C THR A 154 -17.30 11.31 -15.03
N GLU A 155 -16.31 11.29 -15.92
CA GLU A 155 -16.43 10.70 -17.28
C GLU A 155 -15.58 9.43 -17.47
N ILE A 156 -15.71 8.47 -16.55
CA ILE A 156 -14.86 7.27 -16.55
C ILE A 156 -15.66 6.06 -17.04
N LYS A 157 -15.31 5.55 -18.21
CA LYS A 157 -15.95 4.37 -18.83
C LYS A 157 -15.25 3.04 -18.52
N ILE A 158 -13.95 3.09 -18.20
CA ILE A 158 -13.11 1.91 -17.91
C ILE A 158 -12.17 2.25 -16.76
N PHE A 159 -12.06 1.37 -15.78
CA PHE A 159 -11.16 1.46 -14.64
C PHE A 159 -10.10 0.37 -14.73
N VAL A 160 -8.82 0.76 -14.73
CA VAL A 160 -7.68 -0.17 -14.70
C VAL A 160 -6.83 0.18 -13.48
N LEU A 161 -6.63 -0.78 -12.60
CA LEU A 161 -5.71 -0.68 -11.47
C LEU A 161 -4.49 -1.56 -11.75
N VAL A 162 -3.31 -0.95 -11.77
CA VAL A 162 -2.03 -1.65 -11.83
C VAL A 162 -1.40 -1.57 -10.46
N VAL A 163 -1.17 -2.73 -9.84
CA VAL A 163 -0.46 -2.87 -8.57
C VAL A 163 0.79 -3.68 -8.85
N GLU A 164 1.96 -3.12 -8.51
CA GLU A 164 3.28 -3.76 -8.64
C GLU A 164 3.88 -4.06 -7.25
#